data_AF-A0A7J3RDH3-F1
#
_entry.id   AF-A0A7J3RDH3-F1
#
_cell.length_a   1.000
_cell.length_b   1.000
_cell.length_c   1.000
_cell.angle_alpha   90.00
_cell.angle_beta   90.00
_cell.angle_gamma   90.00
#
_symmetry.space_group_name_H-M   'P 1'
#
loop_
_entity.id
_entity.type
_entity.pdbx_description
1 polymer ?
#
loop_
_entity_poly.entity_id
_entity_poly.type
_entity_poly.pdbx_seq_one_letter_code
_entity_poly.pdbx_strand_id
1 'polypeptide(L)'
;MRRKSVIVFALILIFVIAPLIWGYLVVKDAIEFKEKLGTSKNLILLSSKGTFLAGFEITPDTKSLVFLNSTELTKLQQSKIEEYHDSYYKIIVFDESALQDLPEKLEFDNQTFEKEFFINLLLSPDPIDYYVKNKLGIENNSADYFSAYKNIQSETTQDMTQLKSMLFAQGILYLFEKNEMYIFYAIKTGKAKVYPETPLFKTLKFIPKGFLDFLAEKI
;
A
#
# COMPACT_ATOMS: atom_id res chain seq x y z
N MET A 1 -42.57 19.86 -32.17
CA MET A 1 -41.38 20.57 -31.63
C MET A 1 -41.29 20.56 -30.10
N ARG A 2 -42.32 20.95 -29.34
CA ARG A 2 -42.25 21.14 -27.87
C ARG A 2 -41.70 19.95 -27.05
N ARG A 3 -42.11 18.70 -27.34
CA ARG A 3 -41.61 17.52 -26.61
C ARG A 3 -40.11 17.26 -26.78
N LYS A 4 -39.56 17.51 -27.98
CA LYS A 4 -38.12 17.35 -28.25
C LYS A 4 -37.30 18.41 -27.48
N SER A 5 -37.78 19.65 -27.43
CA SER A 5 -37.12 20.74 -26.69
C SER A 5 -37.09 20.49 -25.18
N VAL A 6 -38.16 19.93 -24.59
CA VAL A 6 -38.20 19.57 -23.17
C VAL A 6 -37.22 18.43 -22.84
N ILE A 7 -37.14 17.41 -23.70
CA ILE A 7 -36.18 16.30 -23.52
C ILE A 7 -34.74 16.81 -23.60
N VAL A 8 -34.42 17.65 -24.59
CA VAL A 8 -33.08 18.24 -24.74
C VAL A 8 -32.73 19.10 -23.53
N PHE A 9 -33.67 19.92 -23.03
CA PHE A 9 -33.45 20.73 -21.83
C PHE A 9 -33.19 19.87 -20.59
N ALA A 10 -33.98 18.80 -20.38
CA ALA A 10 -33.77 17.87 -19.27
C ALA A 10 -32.41 17.17 -19.35
N LEU A 11 -31.96 16.77 -20.55
CA LEU A 11 -30.64 16.16 -20.75
C LEU A 11 -29.50 17.14 -20.45
N ILE A 12 -29.61 18.40 -20.86
CA ILE A 12 -28.63 19.44 -20.53
C ILE A 12 -28.58 19.64 -19.01
N LEU A 13 -29.74 19.71 -18.35
CA LEU A 13 -29.83 19.88 -16.92
C LEU A 13 -29.15 18.71 -16.17
N ILE A 14 -29.41 17.46 -16.59
CA ILE A 14 -28.74 16.28 -16.04
C ILE A 14 -27.23 16.35 -16.29
N PHE A 15 -26.81 16.74 -17.49
CA PHE A 15 -25.40 16.87 -17.86
C PHE A 15 -24.66 17.93 -17.04
N VAL A 16 -25.35 18.96 -16.56
CA VAL A 16 -24.76 19.98 -15.66
C VAL A 16 -24.79 19.53 -14.21
N ILE A 17 -25.91 18.98 -13.74
CA ILE A 17 -26.11 18.64 -12.33
C ILE A 17 -25.32 17.39 -11.93
N ALA A 18 -25.27 16.36 -12.78
CA ALA A 18 -24.62 15.09 -12.42
C ALA A 18 -23.12 15.25 -12.14
N PRO A 19 -22.31 15.98 -12.95
CA PRO A 19 -20.90 16.24 -12.63
C PRO A 19 -20.71 17.07 -11.37
N LEU A 20 -21.61 18.00 -11.06
CA LEU A 20 -21.53 18.80 -9.82
C LEU A 20 -21.74 17.91 -8.59
N ILE A 21 -22.75 17.05 -8.62
CA ILE A 21 -23.00 16.08 -7.54
C ILE A 21 -21.81 15.11 -7.41
N TRP A 22 -21.32 14.57 -8.53
CA TRP A 22 -20.19 13.65 -8.53
C TRP A 22 -18.91 14.31 -8.01
N GLY A 23 -18.61 15.53 -8.46
CA GLY A 23 -17.48 16.33 -8.00
C GLY A 23 -17.54 16.60 -6.49
N TYR A 24 -18.72 16.96 -5.98
CA TYR A 24 -18.93 17.11 -4.54
C TYR A 24 -18.65 15.81 -3.76
N LEU A 25 -19.14 14.67 -4.25
CA LEU A 25 -18.88 13.36 -3.62
C LEU A 25 -17.39 13.02 -3.61
N VAL A 26 -16.66 13.29 -4.70
CA VAL A 26 -15.21 13.08 -4.79
C VAL A 26 -14.45 13.96 -3.80
N VAL A 27 -14.78 15.25 -3.70
CA VAL A 27 -14.12 16.16 -2.76
C VAL A 27 -14.39 15.77 -1.32
N LYS A 28 -15.65 15.42 -0.99
CA LYS A 28 -16.02 14.94 0.35
C LYS A 28 -15.24 13.67 0.73
N ASP A 29 -15.19 12.71 -0.17
CA ASP A 29 -14.49 11.43 0.02
C ASP A 29 -12.96 11.63 0.12
N ALA A 30 -12.38 12.60 -0.59
CA ALA A 30 -10.96 12.96 -0.47
C ALA A 30 -10.63 13.55 0.91
N ILE A 31 -11.46 14.46 1.42
CA ILE A 31 -11.29 15.05 2.76
C ILE A 31 -11.43 13.95 3.81
N GLU A 32 -12.48 13.14 3.73
CA GLU A 32 -12.71 12.04 4.66
C GLU A 32 -11.56 11.02 4.64
N PHE A 33 -11.04 10.69 3.47
CA PHE A 33 -9.89 9.81 3.33
C PHE A 33 -8.64 10.39 3.99
N LYS A 34 -8.32 11.67 3.76
CA LYS A 34 -7.18 12.34 4.39
C LYS A 34 -7.29 12.32 5.91
N GLU A 35 -8.46 12.61 6.46
CA GLU A 35 -8.70 12.65 7.90
C GLU A 35 -8.65 11.25 8.55
N LYS A 36 -9.23 10.24 7.88
CA LYS A 36 -9.40 8.88 8.43
C LYS A 36 -8.26 7.92 8.16
N LEU A 37 -7.40 8.18 7.16
CA LEU A 37 -6.30 7.28 6.83
C LEU A 37 -5.32 7.09 8.01
N GLY A 38 -5.06 8.16 8.78
CA GLY A 38 -4.17 8.10 9.94
C GLY A 38 -4.87 7.86 11.28
N THR A 39 -6.21 7.85 11.32
CA THR A 39 -7.00 7.83 12.56
C THR A 39 -8.02 6.69 12.61
N SER A 40 -8.18 5.94 11.54
CA SER A 40 -9.06 4.77 11.46
C SER A 40 -8.24 3.49 11.33
N LYS A 41 -8.90 2.35 11.58
CA LYS A 41 -8.27 1.05 11.39
C LYS A 41 -8.11 0.78 9.90
N ASN A 42 -6.88 0.76 9.40
CA ASN A 42 -6.58 0.52 7.98
C ASN A 42 -5.71 -0.72 7.85
N LEU A 43 -5.91 -1.48 6.77
CA LEU A 43 -5.10 -2.64 6.43
C LEU A 43 -4.30 -2.34 5.16
N ILE A 44 -2.99 -2.53 5.19
CA ILE A 44 -2.10 -2.35 4.05
C ILE A 44 -1.47 -3.69 3.72
N LEU A 45 -1.64 -4.16 2.49
CA LEU A 45 -1.19 -5.47 2.02
C LEU A 45 -0.23 -5.31 0.84
N LEU A 46 0.76 -6.20 0.78
CA LEU A 46 1.58 -6.44 -0.40
C LEU A 46 1.07 -7.71 -1.09
N SER A 47 0.84 -7.63 -2.40
CA SER A 47 0.47 -8.78 -3.21
C SER A 47 1.44 -8.98 -4.37
N SER A 48 1.72 -10.24 -4.66
CA SER A 48 2.37 -10.68 -5.91
C SER A 48 1.47 -11.70 -6.58
N LYS A 49 1.08 -11.43 -7.84
CA LYS A 49 0.26 -12.34 -8.66
C LYS A 49 -1.02 -12.83 -7.97
N GLY A 50 -1.64 -11.99 -7.13
CA GLY A 50 -2.88 -12.30 -6.42
C GLY A 50 -2.70 -13.04 -5.09
N THR A 51 -1.47 -13.31 -4.66
CA THR A 51 -1.15 -13.85 -3.34
C THR A 51 -0.62 -12.72 -2.44
N PHE A 52 -1.09 -12.64 -1.21
CA PHE A 52 -0.56 -11.72 -0.21
C PHE A 52 0.78 -12.24 0.30
N LEU A 53 1.79 -11.37 0.31
CA LEU A 53 3.14 -11.70 0.77
C LEU A 53 3.47 -11.13 2.15
N ALA A 54 2.86 -9.98 2.47
CA ALA A 54 3.14 -9.19 3.64
C ALA A 54 1.96 -8.25 3.91
N GLY A 55 1.82 -7.77 5.14
CA GLY A 55 0.82 -6.77 5.44
C GLY A 55 0.88 -6.25 6.85
N PHE A 56 0.29 -5.08 7.09
CA PHE A 56 0.21 -4.50 8.41
C PHE A 56 -1.06 -3.69 8.59
N GLU A 57 -1.50 -3.59 9.84
CA GLU A 57 -2.62 -2.74 10.24
C GLU A 57 -2.10 -1.44 10.84
N ILE A 58 -2.79 -0.34 10.55
CA ILE A 58 -2.64 0.93 11.25
C ILE A 58 -3.76 1.01 12.28
N THR A 59 -3.42 1.05 13.57
CA THR A 59 -4.42 1.12 14.65
C THR A 59 -4.68 2.57 15.09
N PRO A 60 -5.96 2.99 15.22
CA PRO A 60 -6.36 4.36 15.61
C PRO A 60 -5.72 4.85 16.92
N ASP A 61 -5.75 3.99 17.93
CA ASP A 61 -5.60 4.40 19.33
C ASP A 61 -4.14 4.69 19.71
N THR A 62 -3.21 4.03 19.02
CA THR A 62 -1.77 4.03 19.35
C THR A 62 -0.91 4.58 18.23
N LYS A 63 -1.47 4.81 17.03
CA LYS A 63 -0.72 5.01 15.78
C LYS A 63 0.37 3.96 15.55
N SER A 64 0.22 2.79 16.16
CA SER A 64 1.17 1.69 16.02
C SER A 64 0.85 0.87 14.78
N LEU A 65 1.89 0.25 14.24
CA LEU A 65 1.76 -0.73 13.18
C LEU A 65 1.64 -2.11 13.81
N VAL A 66 0.63 -2.87 13.41
CA VAL A 66 0.49 -4.29 13.77
C VAL A 66 0.87 -5.11 12.55
N PHE A 67 2.01 -5.77 12.59
CA PHE A 67 2.53 -6.56 11.47
C PHE A 67 1.86 -7.92 11.41
N LEU A 68 1.32 -8.26 10.24
CA LEU A 68 0.61 -9.52 10.05
C LEU A 68 1.57 -10.70 10.04
N ASN A 69 1.19 -11.75 10.76
CA ASN A 69 1.85 -13.04 10.76
C ASN A 69 1.28 -13.99 9.69
N SER A 70 1.90 -15.17 9.55
CA SER A 70 1.51 -16.20 8.59
C SER A 70 0.06 -16.65 8.72
N THR A 71 -0.45 -16.74 9.95
CA THR A 71 -1.83 -17.18 10.25
C THR A 71 -2.84 -16.13 9.80
N GLU A 72 -2.58 -14.86 10.09
CA GLU A 72 -3.45 -13.74 9.71
C GLU A 72 -3.49 -13.57 8.19
N LEU A 73 -2.32 -13.61 7.53
CA LEU A 73 -2.23 -13.50 6.09
C LEU A 73 -2.95 -14.66 5.38
N THR A 74 -2.82 -15.88 5.90
CA THR A 74 -3.50 -17.06 5.36
C THR A 74 -5.02 -16.93 5.48
N LYS A 75 -5.53 -16.39 6.59
CA LYS A 75 -6.98 -16.11 6.75
C LYS A 75 -7.46 -15.11 5.71
N LEU A 76 -6.73 -14.01 5.52
CA LEU A 76 -7.05 -13.00 4.50
C LEU A 76 -7.04 -13.57 3.08
N GLN A 77 -6.12 -14.50 2.78
CA GLN A 77 -6.02 -15.13 1.47
C GLN A 77 -7.18 -16.08 1.15
N GLN A 78 -7.77 -16.70 2.17
CA GLN A 78 -8.87 -17.67 2.03
C GLN A 78 -10.25 -17.01 1.92
N SER A 79 -10.41 -15.81 2.50
CA SER A 79 -11.63 -15.02 2.42
C SER A 79 -11.62 -14.06 1.23
N LYS A 80 -12.80 -13.61 0.80
CA LYS A 80 -12.90 -12.51 -0.16
C LYS A 80 -12.56 -11.21 0.57
N ILE A 81 -11.71 -10.37 -0.01
CA ILE A 81 -11.26 -9.13 0.63
C ILE A 81 -12.44 -8.19 0.97
N GLU A 82 -13.52 -8.27 0.19
CA GLU A 82 -14.76 -7.53 0.40
C GLU A 82 -15.48 -7.90 1.72
N GLU A 83 -15.25 -9.09 2.27
CA GLU A 83 -15.84 -9.53 3.54
C GLU A 83 -15.28 -8.75 4.74
N TYR A 84 -14.12 -8.10 4.59
CA TYR A 84 -13.46 -7.36 5.65
C TYR A 84 -13.83 -5.86 5.67
N HIS A 85 -14.80 -5.42 4.87
CA HIS A 85 -15.15 -3.99 4.76
C HIS A 85 -15.68 -3.38 6.08
N ASP A 86 -16.26 -4.20 6.97
CA ASP A 86 -16.74 -3.74 8.28
C ASP A 86 -15.61 -3.69 9.32
N SER A 87 -14.51 -4.40 9.08
CA SER A 87 -13.38 -4.51 10.01
C SER A 87 -12.35 -3.41 9.81
N TYR A 88 -12.27 -2.83 8.60
CA TYR A 88 -11.30 -1.80 8.26
C TYR A 88 -11.98 -0.65 7.52
N TYR A 89 -11.55 0.58 7.81
CA TYR A 89 -11.96 1.75 7.05
C TYR A 89 -11.55 1.61 5.57
N LYS A 90 -10.27 1.29 5.35
CA LYS A 90 -9.74 0.94 4.02
C LYS A 90 -8.80 -0.24 4.10
N ILE A 91 -8.85 -1.05 3.06
CA ILE A 91 -7.85 -2.06 2.74
C ILE A 91 -7.13 -1.61 1.48
N ILE A 92 -5.83 -1.37 1.58
CA ILE A 92 -4.99 -0.90 0.49
C ILE A 92 -4.08 -2.06 0.09
N VAL A 93 -4.23 -2.55 -1.13
CA VAL A 93 -3.45 -3.66 -1.67
C VAL A 93 -2.46 -3.10 -2.69
N PHE A 94 -1.19 -3.09 -2.33
CA PHE A 94 -0.09 -2.77 -3.25
C PHE A 94 0.33 -4.02 -4.02
N ASP A 95 0.55 -3.86 -5.32
CA ASP A 95 1.23 -4.85 -6.14
C ASP A 95 2.76 -4.75 -5.92
N GLU A 96 3.49 -5.85 -6.09
CA GLU A 96 4.95 -5.87 -5.96
C GLU A 96 5.66 -4.83 -6.84
N SER A 97 5.07 -4.44 -7.97
CA SER A 97 5.58 -3.37 -8.83
C SER A 97 5.59 -1.97 -8.18
N ALA A 98 4.87 -1.77 -7.07
CA ALA A 98 4.97 -0.57 -6.23
C ALA A 98 6.36 -0.40 -5.61
N LEU A 99 7.05 -1.50 -5.32
CA LEU A 99 8.40 -1.46 -4.74
C LEU A 99 9.43 -0.90 -5.74
N GLN A 100 9.12 -0.91 -7.04
CA GLN A 100 9.98 -0.32 -8.07
C GLN A 100 10.01 1.21 -8.01
N ASP A 101 9.13 1.85 -7.23
CA ASP A 101 9.15 3.31 -7.02
C ASP A 101 10.08 3.72 -5.87
N LEU A 102 10.67 2.77 -5.14
CA LEU A 102 11.68 3.06 -4.12
C LEU A 102 12.91 3.74 -4.77
N PRO A 103 13.58 4.66 -4.07
CA PRO A 103 14.84 5.24 -4.56
C PRO A 103 15.92 4.16 -4.64
N GLU A 104 16.98 4.43 -5.41
CA GLU A 104 18.12 3.53 -5.55
C GLU A 104 18.77 3.18 -4.21
N LYS A 105 18.72 4.11 -3.24
CA LYS A 105 19.24 3.90 -1.89
C LYS A 105 18.18 4.22 -0.85
N LEU A 106 17.95 3.26 0.04
CA LEU A 106 17.08 3.41 1.19
C LEU A 106 17.94 3.59 2.44
N GLU A 107 17.61 4.59 3.23
CA GLU A 107 18.27 4.88 4.51
C GLU A 107 17.27 4.55 5.62
N PHE A 108 17.64 3.58 6.45
CA PHE A 108 16.90 3.20 7.65
C PHE A 108 17.85 3.31 8.84
N ASP A 109 17.52 4.20 9.77
CA ASP A 109 18.38 4.56 10.90
C ASP A 109 19.81 4.92 10.45
N ASN A 110 20.78 4.04 10.72
CA ASN A 110 22.20 4.19 10.37
C ASN A 110 22.66 3.18 9.30
N GLN A 111 21.73 2.59 8.56
CA GLN A 111 22.03 1.63 7.50
C GLN A 111 21.49 2.09 6.16
N THR A 112 22.32 1.93 5.13
CA THR A 112 21.93 2.15 3.74
C THR A 112 21.80 0.83 3.02
N PHE A 113 20.68 0.66 2.33
CA PHE A 113 20.38 -0.49 1.48
C PHE A 113 20.24 -0.05 0.04
N GLU A 114 20.86 -0.79 -0.87
CA GLU A 114 20.56 -0.68 -2.29
C GLU A 114 19.15 -1.22 -2.55
N LYS A 115 18.41 -0.55 -3.44
CA LYS A 115 17.03 -0.87 -3.78
C LYS A 115 16.82 -2.32 -4.13
N GLU A 116 17.62 -2.84 -5.07
CA GLU A 116 17.50 -4.22 -5.54
C GLU A 116 17.71 -5.21 -4.39
N PHE A 117 18.68 -4.94 -3.50
CA PHE A 117 18.91 -5.76 -2.33
C PHE A 117 17.68 -5.76 -1.41
N PHE A 118 17.09 -4.60 -1.13
CA PHE A 118 15.91 -4.48 -0.27
C PHE A 118 14.70 -5.20 -0.85
N ILE A 119 14.43 -5.02 -2.15
CA ILE A 119 13.32 -5.69 -2.83
C ILE A 119 13.52 -7.21 -2.80
N ASN A 120 14.72 -7.69 -3.13
CA ASN A 120 15.02 -9.13 -3.12
C ASN A 120 14.95 -9.71 -1.71
N LEU A 121 15.39 -8.97 -0.68
CA LEU A 121 15.26 -9.34 0.72
C LEU A 121 13.78 -9.55 1.10
N LEU A 122 12.92 -8.57 0.78
CA LEU A 122 11.49 -8.62 1.06
C LEU A 122 10.77 -9.76 0.31
N LEU A 123 11.09 -9.97 -0.97
CA LEU A 123 10.43 -10.97 -1.80
C LEU A 123 11.02 -12.38 -1.64
N SER A 124 12.19 -12.52 -1.01
CA SER A 124 12.82 -13.83 -0.78
C SER A 124 11.91 -14.75 0.06
N PRO A 125 11.93 -16.07 -0.15
CA PRO A 125 11.20 -17.01 0.70
C PRO A 125 11.62 -16.93 2.18
N ASP A 126 12.90 -16.69 2.42
CA ASP A 126 13.54 -16.57 3.73
C ASP A 126 14.42 -15.30 3.77
N PRO A 127 13.91 -14.18 4.32
CA PRO A 127 14.65 -12.93 4.38
C PRO A 127 15.93 -13.02 5.22
N ILE A 128 15.96 -13.84 6.27
CA ILE A 128 17.13 -13.94 7.13
C ILE A 128 18.25 -14.67 6.39
N ASP A 129 17.94 -15.80 5.75
CA ASP A 129 18.88 -16.53 4.89
C ASP A 129 19.43 -15.63 3.78
N TYR A 130 18.54 -14.87 3.11
CA TYR A 130 18.94 -13.95 2.05
C TYR A 130 19.88 -12.85 2.58
N TYR A 131 19.59 -12.27 3.75
CA TYR A 131 20.43 -11.26 4.37
C TYR A 131 21.81 -11.82 4.74
N VAL A 132 21.86 -12.97 5.42
CA VAL A 132 23.12 -13.58 5.88
C VAL A 132 24.04 -13.89 4.68
N LYS A 133 23.50 -14.47 3.61
CA LYS A 133 24.28 -14.80 2.41
C LYS A 133 24.76 -13.56 1.66
N ASN A 134 23.84 -12.64 1.37
CA ASN A 134 24.09 -11.58 0.39
C ASN A 134 24.65 -10.30 1.01
N LYS A 135 24.38 -10.04 2.30
CA LYS A 135 24.90 -8.89 3.01
C LYS A 135 26.15 -9.22 3.84
N LEU A 136 26.13 -10.35 4.55
CA LEU A 136 27.27 -10.74 5.41
C LEU A 136 28.29 -11.60 4.67
N GLY A 137 27.94 -12.16 3.50
CA GLY A 137 28.85 -12.99 2.71
C GLY A 137 29.16 -14.34 3.37
N ILE A 138 28.30 -14.82 4.27
CA ILE A 138 28.54 -16.05 5.03
C ILE A 138 27.98 -17.25 4.25
N GLU A 139 28.83 -18.24 4.00
CA GLU A 139 28.44 -19.46 3.28
C GLU A 139 27.49 -20.34 4.09
N ASN A 140 26.59 -21.01 3.35
CA ASN A 140 25.67 -21.99 3.91
C ASN A 140 26.38 -23.12 4.65
N ASN A 141 25.74 -23.60 5.72
CA ASN A 141 26.19 -24.73 6.53
C ASN A 141 27.49 -24.49 7.31
N SER A 142 27.98 -23.27 7.39
CA SER A 142 29.06 -22.88 8.31
C SER A 142 28.53 -22.68 9.74
N ALA A 143 29.38 -22.85 10.75
CA ALA A 143 29.00 -22.54 12.14
C ALA A 143 28.62 -21.05 12.30
N ASP A 144 29.31 -20.16 11.57
CA ASP A 144 29.03 -18.72 11.54
C ASP A 144 27.67 -18.42 10.95
N TYR A 145 27.24 -19.16 9.91
CA TYR A 145 25.90 -19.04 9.33
C TYR A 145 24.82 -19.33 10.36
N PHE A 146 24.91 -20.47 11.06
CA PHE A 146 23.89 -20.86 12.04
C PHE A 146 23.82 -19.87 13.21
N SER A 147 24.97 -19.37 13.66
CA SER A 147 25.04 -18.33 14.69
C SER A 147 24.40 -17.03 14.23
N ALA A 148 24.77 -16.53 13.03
CA ALA A 148 24.24 -15.28 12.49
C ALA A 148 22.73 -15.36 12.25
N TYR A 149 22.27 -16.44 11.61
CA TYR A 149 20.84 -16.67 11.34
C TYR A 149 20.03 -16.69 12.63
N LYS A 150 20.48 -17.45 13.63
CA LYS A 150 19.78 -17.59 14.92
C LYS A 150 19.75 -16.27 15.70
N ASN A 151 20.86 -15.51 15.67
CA ASN A 151 20.92 -14.20 16.32
C ASN A 151 19.90 -13.25 15.70
N ILE A 152 19.90 -13.10 14.37
CA ILE A 152 18.94 -12.25 13.66
C ILE A 152 17.50 -12.70 13.92
N GLN A 153 17.23 -14.01 13.88
CA GLN A 153 15.90 -14.54 14.17
C GLN A 153 15.44 -14.24 15.60
N SER A 154 16.36 -14.27 16.57
CA SER A 154 16.06 -13.95 17.97
C SER A 154 15.83 -12.46 18.23
N GLU A 155 16.47 -11.58 17.44
CA GLU A 155 16.34 -10.13 17.54
C GLU A 155 15.13 -9.57 16.77
N THR A 156 14.57 -10.35 15.83
CA THR A 156 13.46 -9.91 14.97
C THR A 156 12.17 -10.66 15.31
N THR A 157 11.91 -11.79 14.65
CA THR A 157 10.74 -12.63 14.86
C THR A 157 11.00 -14.05 14.35
N GLN A 158 10.30 -15.02 14.94
CA GLN A 158 10.29 -16.39 14.46
C GLN A 158 9.44 -16.57 13.19
N ASP A 159 8.45 -15.69 12.96
CA ASP A 159 7.58 -15.76 11.78
C ASP A 159 8.14 -14.93 10.62
N MET A 160 8.64 -15.60 9.59
CA MET A 160 9.20 -14.94 8.40
C MET A 160 8.18 -14.03 7.68
N THR A 161 6.89 -14.34 7.76
CA THR A 161 5.83 -13.49 7.21
C THR A 161 5.74 -12.17 7.96
N GLN A 162 5.87 -12.23 9.29
CA GLN A 162 5.89 -11.03 10.11
C GLN A 162 7.12 -10.17 9.83
N LEU A 163 8.29 -10.79 9.62
CA LEU A 163 9.49 -10.06 9.19
C LEU A 163 9.28 -9.38 7.82
N LYS A 164 8.67 -10.07 6.85
CA LYS A 164 8.29 -9.45 5.57
C LYS A 164 7.31 -8.30 5.75
N SER A 165 6.34 -8.44 6.63
CA SER A 165 5.40 -7.37 6.99
C SER A 165 6.10 -6.13 7.55
N MET A 166 7.13 -6.31 8.38
CA MET A 166 7.97 -5.21 8.88
C MET A 166 8.77 -4.54 7.76
N LEU A 167 9.47 -5.32 6.94
CA LEU A 167 10.23 -4.82 5.80
C LEU A 167 9.33 -4.07 4.81
N PHE A 168 8.16 -4.63 4.48
CA PHE A 168 7.18 -4.00 3.61
C PHE A 168 6.69 -2.66 4.18
N ALA A 169 6.36 -2.62 5.48
CA ALA A 169 5.95 -1.38 6.12
C ALA A 169 7.04 -0.31 6.03
N GLN A 170 8.30 -0.65 6.28
CA GLN A 170 9.42 0.29 6.12
C GLN A 170 9.50 0.84 4.69
N GLY A 171 9.41 -0.03 3.68
CA GLY A 171 9.47 0.39 2.28
C GLY A 171 8.29 1.30 1.88
N ILE A 172 7.06 0.95 2.25
CA ILE A 172 5.89 1.77 1.92
C ILE A 172 5.87 3.08 2.69
N LEU A 173 6.22 3.08 3.97
CA LEU A 173 6.28 4.31 4.76
C LEU A 173 7.35 5.25 4.22
N TYR A 174 8.49 4.74 3.77
CA TYR A 174 9.50 5.54 3.08
C TYR A 174 8.92 6.25 1.84
N LEU A 175 8.10 5.56 1.04
CA LEU A 175 7.45 6.16 -0.12
C LEU A 175 6.44 7.24 0.27
N PHE A 176 5.70 7.04 1.36
CA PHE A 176 4.76 8.04 1.88
C PHE A 176 5.47 9.26 2.46
N GLU A 177 6.60 9.07 3.15
CA GLU A 177 7.42 10.17 3.68
C GLU A 177 8.04 11.03 2.58
N LYS A 178 8.47 10.42 1.47
CA LYS A 178 9.00 11.15 0.31
C LYS A 178 7.90 11.84 -0.50
N ASN A 179 6.71 11.28 -0.53
CA ASN A 179 5.59 11.81 -1.28
C ASN A 179 4.26 11.42 -0.62
N GLU A 180 3.64 12.37 0.09
CA GLU A 180 2.34 12.17 0.74
C GLU A 180 1.23 11.76 -0.25
N MET A 181 1.38 12.13 -1.52
CA MET A 181 0.45 11.81 -2.61
C MET A 181 0.75 10.45 -3.28
N TYR A 182 1.77 9.71 -2.82
CA TYR A 182 2.19 8.45 -3.43
C TYR A 182 1.06 7.43 -3.52
N ILE A 183 0.19 7.35 -2.52
CA ILE A 183 -0.97 6.44 -2.55
C ILE A 183 -1.87 6.71 -3.76
N PHE A 184 -2.11 7.97 -4.09
CA PHE A 184 -2.93 8.35 -5.24
C PHE A 184 -2.22 8.03 -6.56
N TYR A 185 -0.91 8.24 -6.61
CA TYR A 185 -0.08 7.85 -7.76
C TYR A 185 -0.08 6.34 -8.00
N ALA A 186 0.09 5.55 -6.94
CA ALA A 186 0.08 4.10 -6.98
C ALA A 186 -1.29 3.57 -7.46
N ILE A 187 -2.39 4.14 -6.96
CA ILE A 187 -3.74 3.78 -7.42
C ILE A 187 -3.95 4.14 -8.90
N LYS A 188 -3.55 5.34 -9.29
CA LYS A 188 -3.66 5.80 -10.69
C LYS A 188 -2.89 4.91 -11.66
N THR A 189 -1.69 4.48 -11.27
CA THR A 189 -0.81 3.65 -12.10
C THR A 189 -1.13 2.15 -12.01
N GLY A 190 -2.14 1.77 -11.24
CA GLY A 190 -2.56 0.37 -11.07
C GLY A 190 -1.66 -0.44 -10.14
N LYS A 191 -0.69 0.20 -9.48
CA LYS A 191 0.22 -0.40 -8.49
C LYS A 191 -0.42 -0.55 -7.11
N ALA A 192 -1.56 0.08 -6.87
CA ALA A 192 -2.36 -0.10 -5.68
C ALA A 192 -3.86 -0.18 -5.99
N LYS A 193 -4.59 -0.91 -5.15
CA LYS A 193 -6.06 -0.97 -5.15
C LYS A 193 -6.57 -0.66 -3.76
N VAL A 194 -7.74 -0.04 -3.67
CA VAL A 194 -8.36 0.33 -2.41
C VAL A 194 -9.76 -0.25 -2.30
N TYR A 195 -10.04 -0.86 -1.16
CA TYR A 195 -11.32 -1.46 -0.83
C TYR A 195 -11.91 -0.79 0.43
N PRO A 196 -13.21 -0.44 0.45
CA PRO A 196 -14.10 -0.41 -0.71
C PRO A 196 -13.72 0.70 -1.70
N GLU A 197 -14.04 0.47 -2.98
CA GLU A 197 -13.79 1.44 -4.06
C GLU A 197 -14.86 2.54 -4.05
N THR A 198 -14.50 3.73 -3.56
CA THR A 198 -15.37 4.90 -3.43
C THR A 198 -15.25 5.85 -4.63
N PRO A 199 -16.12 6.89 -4.75
CA PRO A 199 -16.08 7.83 -5.87
C PRO A 199 -14.71 8.46 -6.12
N LEU A 200 -13.93 8.74 -5.06
CA LEU A 200 -12.55 9.21 -5.16
C LEU A 200 -11.68 8.25 -6.00
N PHE A 201 -11.61 6.98 -5.59
CA PHE A 201 -10.75 5.98 -6.22
C PHE A 201 -11.21 5.60 -7.63
N LYS A 202 -12.52 5.61 -7.89
CA LYS A 202 -13.07 5.46 -9.24
C LYS A 202 -12.61 6.60 -10.15
N THR A 203 -12.64 7.83 -9.64
CA THR A 203 -12.31 9.03 -10.42
C THR A 203 -10.80 9.16 -10.66
N LEU A 204 -9.97 8.79 -9.68
CA LEU A 204 -8.50 8.85 -9.78
C LEU A 204 -7.92 8.12 -11.01
N LYS A 205 -8.58 7.04 -11.44
CA LYS A 205 -8.20 6.28 -12.64
C LYS A 205 -8.30 7.13 -13.92
N PHE A 206 -9.16 8.13 -13.96
CA PHE A 206 -9.41 8.99 -15.13
C PHE A 206 -8.69 10.34 -15.08
N ILE A 207 -8.19 10.76 -13.91
CA ILE A 207 -7.49 12.03 -13.75
C ILE A 207 -6.16 11.99 -14.52
N PRO A 208 -5.83 12.95 -15.40
CA PRO A 208 -4.53 12.99 -16.10
C PRO A 208 -3.33 13.07 -15.13
N LYS A 209 -2.20 12.47 -15.48
CA LYS A 209 -1.00 12.45 -14.61
C LYS A 209 -0.53 13.85 -14.24
N GLY A 210 -0.43 14.75 -15.23
CA GLY A 210 0.00 16.14 -15.00
C GLY A 210 -0.90 16.93 -14.06
N PHE A 211 -2.17 16.52 -13.86
CA PHE A 211 -3.02 17.15 -12.85
C PHE A 211 -2.66 16.72 -11.43
N LEU A 212 -2.27 15.44 -11.23
CA LEU A 212 -1.76 14.99 -9.93
C LEU A 212 -0.41 15.63 -9.62
N ASP A 213 0.47 15.74 -10.62
CA ASP A 213 1.78 16.39 -10.46
C ASP A 213 1.59 17.86 -10.02
N PHE A 214 0.68 18.60 -10.67
CA PHE A 214 0.31 19.97 -10.27
C PHE A 214 -0.25 20.09 -8.85
N LEU A 215 -1.02 19.10 -8.38
CA LEU A 215 -1.53 19.09 -7.01
C LEU A 215 -0.41 18.80 -6.00
N ALA A 216 0.51 17.89 -6.33
CA ALA A 216 1.63 17.54 -5.48
C ALA A 216 2.62 18.72 -5.32
N GLU A 217 2.83 19.54 -6.36
CA GLU A 217 3.68 20.74 -6.27
C GLU A 217 3.13 21.86 -5.37
N LYS A 218 1.82 21.82 -5.06
CA LYS A 218 1.13 22.86 -4.28
C LYS A 218 1.00 22.54 -2.79
N ILE A 219 1.38 21.34 -2.37
CA ILE A 219 1.33 20.85 -0.98
C ILE A 219 2.76 20.87 -0.45
#